data_AF-A0A9P5TT05-F1
#
_entry.id   AF-A0A9P5TT05-F1
#
_cell.length_a   1.000
_cell.length_b   1.000
_cell.length_c   1.000
_cell.angle_alpha   90.00
_cell.angle_beta   90.00
_cell.angle_gamma   90.00
#
_symmetry.space_group_name_H-M   'P 1'
#
loop_
_entity.id
_entity.type
_entity.pdbx_description
1 polymer ?
#
loop_
_entity_poly.entity_id
_entity_poly.type
_entity_poly.pdbx_seq_one_letter_code
_entity_poly.pdbx_strand_id
1 'polypeptide(L)'
;MMELATPDTVKWLLADRAYAVIAVAMATCTIYDHITTLDEEIELVWKRRKWTLVQIFFFINRYTGGGLQIYTAFVLVRHIAFNTEESCNLLGILQGYLATLVAAAMQGIMVYRVSSMYNHERNVIITLVVAFAAEIAALLVMLVIATDVSASFPDPAPGVHLCKQDNMPSWSWSNWLPIALFEAFILVLSLSLAIKYYRSTKHDSRAMNSFRNSLGYILFRDSITFPLM
;
A
#
# COMPACT_ATOMS: atom_id res chain seq x y z
N MET A 1 42.33 -12.95 -14.54
CA MET A 1 42.22 -11.67 -15.26
C MET A 1 40.94 -11.03 -14.74
N MET A 2 41.07 -10.05 -13.85
CA MET A 2 39.93 -9.42 -13.18
C MET A 2 39.36 -8.40 -14.16
N GLU A 3 38.24 -8.74 -14.81
CA GLU A 3 37.48 -7.75 -15.60
C GLU A 3 37.16 -6.58 -14.66
N LEU A 4 37.69 -5.40 -14.98
CA LEU A 4 37.33 -4.18 -14.27
C LEU A 4 35.83 -3.98 -14.46
N ALA A 5 35.06 -4.13 -13.37
CA ALA A 5 33.66 -3.77 -13.34
C ALA A 5 33.50 -2.35 -13.89
N THR A 6 32.68 -2.17 -14.92
CA THR A 6 32.43 -0.85 -15.48
C THR A 6 31.85 0.05 -14.38
N PRO A 7 32.12 1.37 -14.39
CA PRO A 7 31.61 2.28 -13.36
C PRO A 7 30.08 2.22 -13.21
N ASP A 8 29.36 1.80 -14.25
CA ASP A 8 27.91 1.62 -14.19
C ASP A 8 27.51 0.30 -13.50
N THR A 9 28.25 -0.79 -13.71
CA THR A 9 28.07 -2.06 -12.97
C THR A 9 28.22 -1.84 -11.46
N VAL A 10 29.20 -1.03 -11.03
CA VAL A 10 29.42 -0.72 -9.60
C VAL A 10 28.25 0.05 -9.00
N LYS A 11 27.66 1.00 -9.75
CA LYS A 11 26.47 1.75 -9.29
C LYS A 11 25.26 0.85 -9.07
N TRP A 12 24.99 -0.07 -10.01
CA TRP A 12 23.88 -1.02 -9.88
C TRP A 12 24.05 -1.96 -8.68
N LEU A 13 25.27 -2.45 -8.45
CA LEU A 13 25.59 -3.30 -7.30
C LEU A 13 25.42 -2.56 -5.96
N LEU A 14 25.81 -1.28 -5.89
CA LEU A 14 25.60 -0.45 -4.71
C LEU A 14 24.11 -0.19 -4.46
N ALA A 15 23.34 0.09 -5.52
CA ALA A 15 21.90 0.29 -5.42
C ALA A 15 21.18 -0.98 -4.93
N ASP A 16 21.54 -2.16 -5.44
CA ASP A 16 20.98 -3.44 -5.02
C ASP A 16 21.26 -3.73 -3.53
N ARG A 17 22.51 -3.52 -3.09
CA ARG A 17 22.89 -3.66 -1.68
C ARG A 17 22.16 -2.66 -0.78
N ALA A 18 22.02 -1.41 -1.21
CA ALA A 18 21.27 -0.41 -0.47
C ALA A 18 19.80 -0.83 -0.33
N TYR A 19 19.19 -1.32 -1.41
CA TYR A 19 17.82 -1.81 -1.42
C TYR A 19 17.61 -2.98 -0.44
N ALA A 20 18.53 -3.94 -0.42
CA ALA A 20 18.47 -5.06 0.52
C ALA A 20 18.58 -4.63 1.98
N VAL A 21 19.48 -3.71 2.31
CA VAL A 21 19.62 -3.18 3.68
C VAL A 21 18.35 -2.43 4.11
N ILE A 22 17.78 -1.62 3.21
CA ILE A 22 16.51 -0.93 3.46
C ILE A 22 15.39 -1.95 3.69
N ALA A 23 15.27 -2.98 2.85
CA ALA A 23 14.24 -4.01 3.00
C ALA A 23 14.36 -4.75 4.34
N VAL A 24 15.58 -5.10 4.77
CA VAL A 24 15.80 -5.73 6.09
C VAL A 24 15.44 -4.80 7.24
N ALA A 25 15.79 -3.51 7.14
CA ALA A 25 15.40 -2.51 8.13
C ALA A 25 13.87 -2.39 8.21
N MET A 26 13.18 -2.28 7.06
CA MET A 26 11.72 -2.21 6.98
C MET A 26 11.05 -3.47 7.53
N ALA A 27 11.56 -4.66 7.22
CA ALA A 27 11.07 -5.91 7.78
C ALA A 27 11.25 -5.97 9.30
N THR A 28 12.39 -5.51 9.81
CA THR A 28 12.66 -5.46 11.25
C THR A 28 11.72 -4.49 11.95
N CYS A 29 11.53 -3.28 11.41
CA CYS A 29 10.56 -2.31 11.93
C CYS A 29 9.14 -2.89 11.91
N THR A 30 8.76 -3.58 10.84
CA THR A 30 7.43 -4.20 10.72
C THR A 30 7.21 -5.29 11.78
N ILE A 31 8.22 -6.15 12.01
CA ILE A 31 8.16 -7.17 13.06
C ILE A 31 8.08 -6.53 14.44
N TYR A 32 8.91 -5.52 14.69
CA TYR A 32 8.91 -4.80 15.96
C TYR A 32 7.53 -4.20 16.25
N ASP A 33 6.97 -3.47 15.29
CA ASP A 33 5.63 -2.88 15.38
C ASP A 33 4.56 -3.96 15.65
N HIS A 34 4.66 -5.11 14.97
CA HIS A 34 3.73 -6.23 15.16
C HIS A 34 3.77 -6.80 16.58
N ILE A 35 4.97 -6.94 17.16
CA ILE A 35 5.14 -7.44 18.53
C ILE A 35 4.60 -6.43 19.54
N THR A 36 4.86 -5.14 19.34
CA THR A 36 4.48 -4.09 20.28
C THR A 36 2.98 -3.80 20.32
N THR A 37 2.24 -4.08 19.25
CA THR A 37 0.78 -3.85 19.19
C THR A 37 -0.06 -5.12 19.33
N LEU A 38 0.59 -6.28 19.53
CA LEU A 38 -0.09 -7.57 19.51
C LEU A 38 -1.10 -7.73 20.65
N ASP A 39 -0.80 -7.14 21.81
CA ASP A 39 -1.69 -7.11 22.97
C ASP A 39 -2.98 -6.35 22.66
N GLU A 40 -2.86 -5.16 22.07
CA GLU A 40 -3.99 -4.34 21.61
C GLU A 40 -4.77 -5.05 20.49
N GLU A 41 -4.10 -5.69 19.54
CA GLU A 41 -4.73 -6.42 18.45
C GLU A 41 -5.60 -7.59 18.96
N ILE A 42 -5.08 -8.37 19.91
CA ILE A 42 -5.82 -9.48 20.48
C ILE A 42 -7.08 -8.95 21.19
N GLU A 43 -6.95 -7.88 21.95
CA GLU A 43 -8.08 -7.32 22.70
C GLU A 43 -9.13 -6.66 21.79
N LEU A 44 -8.69 -5.83 20.85
CA LEU A 44 -9.57 -4.97 20.06
C LEU A 44 -10.09 -5.66 18.80
N VAL A 45 -9.33 -6.59 18.23
CA VAL A 45 -9.66 -7.23 16.95
C VAL A 45 -10.05 -8.70 17.17
N TRP A 46 -9.24 -9.49 17.88
CA TRP A 46 -9.45 -10.95 17.95
C TRP A 46 -10.58 -11.35 18.90
N LYS A 47 -10.72 -10.67 20.04
CA LYS A 47 -11.79 -10.94 21.01
C LYS A 47 -13.18 -10.47 20.56
N ARG A 48 -13.29 -9.70 19.48
CA ARG A 48 -14.60 -9.24 19.00
C ARG A 48 -15.42 -10.39 18.43
N ARG A 49 -16.65 -10.52 18.95
CA ARG A 49 -17.63 -11.57 18.63
C ARG A 49 -18.09 -11.57 17.16
N LYS A 50 -18.10 -10.42 16.49
CA LYS A 50 -18.57 -10.27 15.10
C LYS A 50 -17.48 -9.62 14.26
N TRP A 51 -17.04 -10.35 13.24
CA TRP A 51 -16.06 -9.87 12.28
C TRP A 51 -16.73 -8.86 11.33
N THR A 52 -16.22 -7.64 11.34
CA THR A 52 -16.63 -6.57 10.42
C THR A 52 -15.72 -6.56 9.19
N LEU A 53 -16.21 -6.04 8.06
CA LEU A 53 -15.44 -5.93 6.82
C LEU A 53 -14.11 -5.16 7.03
N VAL A 54 -14.12 -4.15 7.90
CA VAL A 54 -12.92 -3.36 8.25
C VAL A 54 -11.87 -4.22 8.94
N GLN A 55 -12.28 -5.13 9.83
CA GLN A 55 -11.33 -6.04 10.48
C GLN A 55 -10.70 -6.97 9.46
N ILE A 56 -11.46 -7.47 8.49
CA ILE A 56 -10.92 -8.31 7.41
C ILE A 56 -9.89 -7.53 6.59
N PHE A 57 -10.22 -6.31 6.15
CA PHE A 57 -9.27 -5.46 5.42
C PHE A 57 -8.03 -5.12 6.25
N PHE A 58 -8.20 -4.87 7.55
CA PHE A 58 -7.08 -4.67 8.47
C PHE A 58 -6.17 -5.91 8.53
N PHE A 59 -6.73 -7.10 8.68
CA PHE A 59 -5.95 -8.34 8.68
C PHE A 59 -5.20 -8.57 7.36
N ILE A 60 -5.88 -8.38 6.23
CA ILE A 60 -5.24 -8.50 4.92
C ILE A 60 -4.07 -7.52 4.82
N ASN A 61 -4.31 -6.24 5.11
CA ASN A 61 -3.28 -5.21 5.03
C ASN A 61 -2.08 -5.51 5.97
N ARG A 62 -2.36 -5.85 7.22
CA ARG A 62 -1.36 -6.09 8.27
C ARG A 62 -0.51 -7.33 7.98
N TYR A 63 -1.15 -8.47 7.76
CA TYR A 63 -0.46 -9.76 7.64
C TYR A 63 0.08 -10.00 6.24
N THR A 64 -0.67 -9.64 5.19
CA THR A 64 -0.15 -9.74 3.81
C THR A 64 0.93 -8.70 3.58
N GLY A 65 0.76 -7.46 4.03
CA GLY A 65 1.77 -6.41 3.89
C GLY A 65 3.05 -6.72 4.68
N GLY A 66 2.92 -7.12 5.95
CA GLY A 66 4.08 -7.49 6.76
C GLY A 66 4.77 -8.76 6.26
N GLY A 67 4.00 -9.77 5.84
CA GLY A 67 4.53 -10.97 5.21
C GLY A 67 5.31 -10.64 3.93
N LEU A 68 4.81 -9.72 3.11
CA LEU A 68 5.49 -9.28 1.89
C LEU A 68 6.82 -8.59 2.20
N GLN A 69 6.86 -7.69 3.20
CA GLN A 69 8.09 -7.00 3.61
C GLN A 69 9.18 -8.00 4.08
N ILE A 70 8.80 -8.94 4.95
CA ILE A 70 9.71 -9.98 5.45
C ILE A 70 10.18 -10.88 4.31
N TYR A 71 9.27 -11.27 3.42
CA TYR A 71 9.57 -12.08 2.27
C TYR A 71 10.55 -11.38 1.31
N THR A 72 10.31 -10.11 0.99
CA THR A 72 11.21 -9.30 0.15
C THR A 72 12.60 -9.19 0.79
N ALA A 73 12.69 -8.94 2.10
CA ALA A 73 13.96 -8.91 2.80
C ALA A 73 14.71 -10.25 2.71
N PHE A 74 14.01 -11.36 2.90
CA PHE A 74 14.60 -12.70 2.80
C PHE A 74 15.13 -13.01 1.39
N VAL A 75 14.34 -12.70 0.36
CA VAL A 75 14.73 -12.92 -1.04
C VAL A 75 15.96 -12.10 -1.40
N LEU A 76 16.00 -10.82 -1.02
CA LEU A 76 17.14 -9.93 -1.32
C LEU A 76 18.42 -10.36 -0.60
N VAL A 77 18.33 -10.76 0.67
CA VAL A 77 19.50 -11.25 1.41
C VAL A 77 20.01 -12.56 0.82
N ARG A 78 19.10 -13.48 0.46
CA ARG A 78 19.47 -14.75 -0.19
C ARG A 78 20.14 -14.52 -1.54
N HIS A 79 19.62 -13.58 -2.32
CA HIS A 79 20.19 -13.18 -3.61
C HIS A 79 21.65 -12.72 -3.46
N ILE A 80 21.92 -11.81 -2.52
CA ILE A 80 23.27 -11.28 -2.26
C ILE A 80 24.21 -12.36 -1.71
N ALA A 81 23.71 -13.24 -0.84
CA ALA A 81 24.55 -14.21 -0.13
C ALA A 81 24.89 -15.45 -0.97
N PHE A 82 23.98 -15.91 -1.83
CA PHE A 82 24.08 -17.20 -2.51
C PHE A 82 24.11 -17.13 -4.04
N ASN A 83 24.07 -15.93 -4.66
CA ASN A 83 24.08 -15.75 -6.12
C ASN A 83 23.16 -16.75 -6.84
N THR A 84 21.89 -16.80 -6.45
CA THR A 84 20.97 -17.85 -6.91
C THR A 84 20.39 -17.51 -8.28
N GLU A 85 20.70 -18.29 -9.31
CA GLU A 85 20.23 -18.14 -10.71
C GLU A 85 18.81 -18.71 -10.97
N GLU A 86 17.87 -18.54 -10.04
CA GLU A 86 16.50 -19.02 -10.24
C GLU A 86 15.62 -17.90 -10.85
N SER A 87 14.88 -18.23 -11.92
CA SER A 87 13.95 -17.32 -12.59
C SER A 87 12.91 -16.76 -11.61
N CYS A 88 13.12 -15.51 -11.20
CA CYS A 88 12.34 -14.77 -10.19
C CYS A 88 10.90 -14.42 -10.63
N ASN A 89 10.51 -14.76 -11.86
CA ASN A 89 9.33 -14.18 -12.51
C ASN A 89 8.02 -14.49 -11.77
N LEU A 90 7.82 -15.75 -11.36
CA LEU A 90 6.64 -16.14 -10.57
C LEU A 90 6.57 -15.36 -9.25
N LEU A 91 7.72 -15.14 -8.60
CA LEU A 91 7.78 -14.47 -7.31
C LEU A 91 7.47 -12.99 -7.43
N GLY A 92 7.98 -12.31 -8.44
CA GLY A 92 7.66 -10.91 -8.65
C GLY A 92 6.23 -10.69 -9.18
N ILE A 93 5.68 -11.61 -9.96
CA ILE A 93 4.25 -11.60 -10.31
C ILE A 93 3.39 -11.73 -9.05
N LEU A 94 3.68 -12.73 -8.20
CA LEU A 94 2.98 -12.92 -6.92
C LEU A 94 3.11 -11.69 -6.03
N GLN A 95 4.30 -11.09 -5.94
CA GLN A 95 4.54 -9.86 -5.20
C GLN A 95 3.69 -8.70 -5.72
N GLY A 96 3.56 -8.54 -7.05
CA GLY A 96 2.71 -7.51 -7.66
C GLY A 96 1.22 -7.67 -7.32
N TYR A 97 0.70 -8.90 -7.36
CA TYR A 97 -0.69 -9.19 -6.96
C TYR A 97 -0.92 -8.95 -5.46
N LEU A 98 0.00 -9.41 -4.61
CA LEU A 98 -0.11 -9.22 -3.16
C LEU A 98 0.00 -7.74 -2.78
N ALA A 99 0.88 -6.97 -3.43
CA ALA A 99 0.97 -5.52 -3.23
C ALA A 99 -0.33 -4.81 -3.65
N THR A 100 -0.91 -5.19 -4.78
CA THR A 100 -2.22 -4.66 -5.23
C THR A 100 -3.33 -4.98 -4.22
N LEU A 101 -3.34 -6.20 -3.66
CA LEU A 101 -4.30 -6.60 -2.64
C LEU A 101 -4.17 -5.77 -1.35
N VAL A 102 -2.95 -5.50 -0.90
CA VAL A 102 -2.66 -4.67 0.27
C VAL A 102 -3.13 -3.23 0.03
N ALA A 103 -2.82 -2.65 -1.13
CA ALA A 103 -3.28 -1.31 -1.51
C ALA A 103 -4.81 -1.22 -1.57
N ALA A 104 -5.47 -2.20 -2.17
CA ALA A 104 -6.94 -2.28 -2.22
C ALA A 104 -7.54 -2.38 -0.81
N ALA A 105 -6.93 -3.14 0.10
CA ALA A 105 -7.38 -3.23 1.48
C ALA A 105 -7.26 -1.88 2.23
N MET A 106 -6.14 -1.16 2.05
CA MET A 106 -5.96 0.19 2.60
C MET A 106 -7.05 1.16 2.12
N GLN A 107 -7.29 1.19 0.82
CA GLN A 107 -8.33 2.03 0.22
C GLN A 107 -9.74 1.63 0.66
N GLY A 108 -10.01 0.33 0.79
CA GLY A 108 -11.27 -0.18 1.33
C GLY A 108 -11.56 0.33 2.74
N ILE A 109 -10.53 0.44 3.60
CA ILE A 109 -10.67 1.05 4.93
C ILE A 109 -11.01 2.54 4.82
N MET A 110 -10.38 3.28 3.90
CA MET A 110 -10.69 4.70 3.67
C MET A 110 -12.12 4.90 3.18
N VAL A 111 -12.56 4.09 2.21
CA VAL A 111 -13.95 4.09 1.71
C VAL A 111 -14.95 3.84 2.82
N TYR A 112 -14.68 2.85 3.69
CA TYR A 112 -15.54 2.56 4.82
C TYR A 112 -15.65 3.74 5.78
N ARG A 113 -14.52 4.40 6.09
CA ARG A 113 -14.50 5.59 6.95
C ARG A 113 -15.36 6.71 6.37
N VAL A 114 -15.20 7.02 5.08
CA VAL A 114 -16.02 8.06 4.42
C VAL A 114 -17.50 7.67 4.37
N SER A 115 -17.82 6.41 4.06
CA SER A 115 -19.20 5.90 4.08
C SER A 115 -19.86 6.11 5.46
N SER A 116 -19.12 5.83 6.54
CA SER A 116 -19.60 6.08 7.90
C SER A 116 -19.80 7.56 8.19
N MET A 117 -18.95 8.45 7.66
CA MET A 117 -19.11 9.90 7.82
C MET A 117 -20.35 10.44 7.11
N TYR A 118 -20.72 9.86 5.96
CA TYR A 118 -21.94 10.19 5.22
C TYR A 118 -23.19 9.44 5.72
N ASN A 119 -23.17 8.92 6.95
CA ASN A 119 -24.28 8.20 7.58
C ASN A 119 -24.86 7.07 6.70
N HIS A 120 -24.01 6.41 5.91
CA HIS A 120 -24.39 5.33 5.01
C HIS A 120 -25.49 5.67 3.98
N GLU A 121 -25.53 6.92 3.50
CA GLU A 121 -26.41 7.31 2.39
C GLU A 121 -26.13 6.46 1.14
N ARG A 122 -27.16 5.78 0.64
CA ARG A 122 -27.02 4.75 -0.42
C ARG A 122 -26.35 5.28 -1.68
N ASN A 123 -26.66 6.51 -2.07
CA ASN A 123 -26.08 7.13 -3.27
C ASN A 123 -24.56 7.32 -3.14
N VAL A 124 -24.11 7.79 -1.97
CA VAL A 124 -22.67 8.00 -1.70
C VAL A 124 -21.93 6.66 -1.66
N ILE A 125 -22.53 5.65 -1.04
CA ILE A 125 -21.96 4.29 -1.03
C ILE A 125 -21.83 3.75 -2.45
N ILE A 126 -22.87 3.86 -3.27
CA ILE A 126 -22.84 3.36 -4.66
C ILE A 126 -21.73 4.09 -5.43
N THR A 127 -21.64 5.42 -5.33
CA THR A 127 -20.56 6.19 -5.98
C THR A 127 -19.18 5.75 -5.53
N LEU A 128 -18.96 5.56 -4.21
CA LEU A 128 -17.68 5.11 -3.67
C LEU A 128 -17.31 3.70 -4.13
N VAL A 129 -18.27 2.77 -4.11
CA VAL A 129 -18.05 1.38 -4.53
C VAL A 129 -17.74 1.30 -6.03
N VAL A 130 -18.44 2.06 -6.86
CA VAL A 130 -18.18 2.12 -8.32
C VAL A 130 -16.80 2.71 -8.59
N ALA A 131 -16.44 3.81 -7.92
CA ALA A 131 -15.12 4.42 -8.07
C ALA A 131 -13.99 3.47 -7.64
N PHE A 132 -14.18 2.78 -6.52
CA PHE A 132 -13.23 1.79 -6.00
C PHE A 132 -13.07 0.57 -6.93
N ALA A 133 -14.18 0.07 -7.49
CA ALA A 133 -14.14 -1.02 -8.46
C ALA A 133 -13.43 -0.61 -9.76
N ALA A 134 -13.65 0.63 -10.23
CA ALA A 134 -12.97 1.17 -11.40
C ALA A 134 -11.46 1.30 -11.18
N GLU A 135 -11.04 1.73 -9.99
CA GLU A 135 -9.64 1.79 -9.61
C GLU A 135 -8.98 0.41 -9.58
N ILE A 136 -9.58 -0.56 -8.89
CA ILE A 136 -9.05 -1.94 -8.85
C ILE A 136 -8.92 -2.50 -10.27
N ALA A 137 -9.93 -2.28 -11.11
CA ALA A 137 -9.89 -2.72 -12.50
C ALA A 137 -8.72 -2.07 -13.26
N ALA A 138 -8.48 -0.77 -13.08
CA ALA A 138 -7.35 -0.08 -13.70
C ALA A 138 -6.00 -0.63 -13.22
N LEU A 139 -5.84 -0.86 -11.92
CA LEU A 139 -4.62 -1.45 -11.34
C LEU A 139 -4.37 -2.86 -11.85
N LEU A 140 -5.40 -3.71 -11.90
CA LEU A 140 -5.28 -5.07 -12.42
C LEU A 140 -4.94 -5.10 -13.90
N VAL A 141 -5.56 -4.24 -14.72
CA VAL A 141 -5.25 -4.14 -16.15
C VAL A 141 -3.80 -3.71 -16.36
N MET A 142 -3.32 -2.69 -15.63
CA MET A 142 -1.93 -2.28 -15.74
C MET A 142 -0.96 -3.35 -15.24
N LEU A 143 -1.31 -4.10 -14.19
CA LEU A 143 -0.53 -5.23 -13.71
C LEU A 143 -0.42 -6.33 -14.77
N VAL A 144 -1.54 -6.71 -15.41
CA VAL A 144 -1.55 -7.73 -16.48
C VAL A 144 -0.70 -7.29 -17.67
N ILE A 145 -0.87 -6.06 -18.14
CA ILE A 145 -0.06 -5.51 -19.25
C ILE A 145 1.42 -5.48 -18.86
N ALA A 146 1.74 -5.08 -17.63
CA ALA A 146 3.12 -5.08 -17.15
C ALA A 146 3.70 -6.50 -17.14
N THR A 147 2.91 -7.53 -16.80
CA THR A 147 3.36 -8.92 -16.83
C THR A 147 3.50 -9.53 -18.23
N ASP A 148 2.74 -9.03 -19.21
CA ASP A 148 2.80 -9.50 -20.60
C ASP A 148 3.91 -8.82 -21.43
N VAL A 149 4.33 -7.62 -21.04
CA VAL A 149 5.40 -6.87 -21.73
C VAL A 149 6.77 -7.24 -21.15
N SER A 150 7.46 -8.17 -21.81
CA SER A 150 8.86 -8.50 -21.48
C SER A 150 9.81 -7.38 -21.95
N ALA A 151 10.35 -6.61 -21.02
CA ALA A 151 11.44 -5.67 -21.25
C ALA A 151 12.78 -6.36 -20.93
N SER A 152 13.48 -6.83 -21.96
CA SER A 152 14.81 -7.42 -21.81
C SER A 152 15.86 -6.33 -21.53
N PHE A 153 16.15 -6.04 -20.26
CA PHE A 153 17.38 -5.30 -19.91
C PHE A 153 18.61 -6.20 -20.03
N PRO A 154 19.72 -5.74 -20.61
CA PRO A 154 20.96 -6.53 -20.69
C PRO A 154 21.53 -6.79 -19.30
N ASP A 155 22.06 -8.00 -19.08
CA ASP A 155 22.70 -8.38 -17.82
C ASP A 155 23.87 -7.42 -17.52
N PRO A 156 24.04 -6.97 -16.26
CA PRO A 156 25.07 -5.99 -15.92
C PRO A 156 26.49 -6.55 -15.93
N ALA A 157 26.66 -7.89 -15.98
CA ALA A 157 27.92 -8.59 -16.22
C ALA A 157 27.66 -10.08 -16.59
N PRO A 158 28.53 -10.73 -17.38
CA PRO A 158 28.45 -12.17 -17.64
C PRO A 158 28.64 -12.97 -16.33
N GLY A 159 27.68 -13.85 -16.01
CA GLY A 159 27.71 -14.69 -14.80
C GLY A 159 27.13 -14.04 -13.53
N VAL A 160 26.54 -12.84 -13.63
CA VAL A 160 25.74 -12.24 -12.54
C VAL A 160 24.30 -12.11 -13.02
N HIS A 161 23.52 -13.18 -12.85
CA HIS A 161 22.09 -13.15 -13.08
C HIS A 161 21.40 -12.53 -11.88
N LEU A 162 20.96 -11.27 -11.99
CA LEU A 162 20.12 -10.67 -10.96
C LEU A 162 18.75 -11.36 -10.96
N CYS A 163 18.09 -11.43 -9.79
CA CYS A 163 16.65 -11.75 -9.69
C CYS A 163 15.89 -10.64 -10.44
N LYS A 164 15.80 -10.79 -11.75
CA LYS A 164 15.30 -9.77 -12.65
C LYS A 164 13.82 -10.00 -12.87
N GLN A 165 13.02 -9.03 -12.47
CA GLN A 165 11.67 -8.90 -12.97
C GLN A 165 11.82 -8.40 -14.42
N ASP A 166 11.74 -9.29 -15.41
CA ASP A 166 11.82 -8.95 -16.85
C ASP A 166 10.69 -8.01 -17.33
N ASN A 167 9.83 -7.55 -16.42
CA ASN A 167 8.50 -7.04 -16.67
C ASN A 167 8.29 -5.61 -16.14
N MET A 168 9.35 -4.80 -15.97
CA MET A 168 9.20 -3.41 -15.54
C MET A 168 9.40 -2.44 -16.71
N PRO A 169 8.33 -2.14 -17.48
CA PRO A 169 8.38 -1.12 -18.50
C PRO A 169 8.53 0.29 -17.91
N SER A 170 9.09 1.22 -18.69
CA SER A 170 9.34 2.60 -18.26
C SER A 170 8.07 3.38 -17.89
N TRP A 171 6.87 2.90 -18.23
CA TRP A 171 5.59 3.52 -17.87
C TRP A 171 4.99 2.98 -16.58
N SER A 172 5.62 2.04 -15.87
CA SER A 172 5.12 1.45 -14.61
C SER A 172 4.88 2.48 -13.48
N TRP A 173 5.52 3.64 -13.52
CA TRP A 173 5.22 4.75 -12.60
C TRP A 173 3.77 5.25 -12.71
N SER A 174 3.11 5.01 -13.86
CA SER A 174 1.71 5.39 -14.08
C SER A 174 0.73 4.64 -13.17
N ASN A 175 1.15 3.53 -12.54
CA ASN A 175 0.34 2.80 -11.56
C ASN A 175 -0.08 3.66 -10.37
N TRP A 176 0.68 4.71 -10.05
CA TRP A 176 0.36 5.63 -8.96
C TRP A 176 -0.76 6.61 -9.33
N LEU A 177 -1.05 6.81 -10.62
CA LEU A 177 -2.05 7.78 -11.06
C LEU A 177 -3.47 7.40 -10.61
N PRO A 178 -3.98 6.17 -10.83
CA PRO A 178 -5.31 5.80 -10.34
C PRO A 178 -5.44 5.92 -8.82
N ILE A 179 -4.39 5.53 -8.09
CA ILE A 179 -4.32 5.63 -6.62
C ILE A 179 -4.44 7.09 -6.19
N ALA A 180 -3.60 7.97 -6.73
CA ALA A 180 -3.60 9.39 -6.39
C ALA A 180 -4.93 10.06 -6.77
N LEU A 181 -5.53 9.69 -7.91
CA LEU A 181 -6.83 10.20 -8.33
C LEU A 181 -7.95 9.78 -7.37
N PHE A 182 -7.94 8.53 -6.92
CA PHE A 182 -8.93 8.03 -5.98
C PHE A 182 -8.77 8.64 -4.58
N GLU A 183 -7.53 8.79 -4.11
CA GLU A 183 -7.24 9.50 -2.86
C GLU A 183 -7.69 10.96 -2.91
N ALA A 184 -7.40 11.67 -4.01
CA ALA A 184 -7.87 13.03 -4.21
C ALA A 184 -9.40 13.11 -4.19
N PHE A 185 -10.10 12.15 -4.82
CA PHE A 185 -11.55 12.07 -4.79
C PHE A 185 -12.09 11.88 -3.35
N ILE A 186 -11.52 10.96 -2.58
CA ILE A 186 -11.88 10.73 -1.17
C ILE A 186 -11.62 11.97 -0.31
N LEU A 187 -10.49 12.65 -0.53
CA LEU A 187 -10.12 13.87 0.19
C LEU A 187 -11.13 15.00 -0.11
N VAL A 188 -11.50 15.19 -1.38
CA VAL A 188 -12.49 16.19 -1.79
C VAL A 188 -13.85 15.91 -1.13
N LEU A 189 -14.32 14.66 -1.12
CA LEU A 189 -15.56 14.28 -0.44
C LEU A 189 -15.47 14.57 1.07
N SER A 190 -14.40 14.13 1.71
CA SER A 190 -14.18 14.35 3.15
C SER A 190 -14.16 15.84 3.52
N LEU A 191 -13.47 16.66 2.72
CA LEU A 191 -13.45 18.11 2.87
C LEU A 191 -14.83 18.75 2.61
N SER A 192 -15.55 18.30 1.59
CA SER A 192 -16.88 18.82 1.28
C SER A 192 -17.87 18.62 2.44
N LEU A 193 -17.80 17.45 3.10
CA LEU A 193 -18.60 17.15 4.27
C LEU A 193 -18.17 18.01 5.47
N ALA A 194 -16.86 18.14 5.69
CA ALA A 194 -16.32 19.00 6.76
C ALA A 194 -16.77 20.46 6.60
N ILE A 195 -16.71 21.00 5.37
CA ILE A 195 -17.17 22.36 5.06
C ILE A 195 -18.69 22.48 5.23
N LYS A 196 -19.47 21.50 4.75
CA LYS A 196 -20.94 21.48 4.91
C LYS A 196 -21.32 21.49 6.40
N TYR A 197 -20.66 20.66 7.20
CA TYR A 197 -20.88 20.59 8.64
C TYR A 197 -20.49 21.92 9.30
N TYR A 198 -19.29 22.44 9.02
CA TYR A 198 -18.83 23.73 9.55
C TYR A 198 -19.78 24.89 9.23
N ARG A 199 -20.28 24.96 7.99
CA ARG A 199 -21.25 25.99 7.57
C ARG A 199 -22.60 25.85 8.28
N SER A 200 -23.10 24.63 8.42
CA SER A 200 -24.36 24.34 9.13
C SER A 200 -24.25 24.68 10.62
N THR A 201 -23.11 24.37 11.22
CA THR A 201 -22.84 24.54 12.66
C THR A 201 -22.44 25.97 13.04
N LYS A 202 -21.98 26.80 12.09
CA LYS A 202 -21.74 28.24 12.33
C LYS A 202 -22.99 28.96 12.84
N HIS A 203 -24.17 28.41 12.59
CA HIS A 203 -25.45 28.98 13.04
C HIS A 203 -25.92 28.45 14.41
N ASP A 204 -25.26 27.44 15.01
CA ASP A 204 -25.66 26.84 16.30
C ASP A 204 -24.44 26.43 17.16
N SER A 205 -24.10 27.26 18.15
CA SER A 205 -22.91 27.12 19.00
C SER A 205 -22.87 25.86 19.87
N ARG A 206 -24.01 25.22 20.14
CA ARG A 206 -24.07 23.96 20.90
C ARG A 206 -23.69 22.74 20.07
N ALA A 207 -23.97 22.76 18.77
CA ALA A 207 -23.56 21.71 17.83
C ALA A 207 -22.04 21.72 17.55
N MET A 208 -21.36 22.86 17.72
CA MET A 208 -19.90 22.98 17.55
C MET A 208 -19.12 22.18 18.60
N ASN A 209 -19.55 22.22 19.87
CA ASN A 209 -18.95 21.40 20.93
C ASN A 209 -19.22 19.90 20.70
N SER A 210 -20.37 19.55 20.11
CA SER A 210 -20.68 18.17 19.71
C SER A 210 -19.80 17.69 18.55
N PHE A 211 -19.54 18.53 17.54
CA PHE A 211 -18.64 18.21 16.42
C PHE A 211 -17.20 17.99 16.89
N ARG A 212 -16.70 18.84 17.78
CA ARG A 212 -15.35 18.72 18.36
C ARG A 212 -15.18 17.44 19.18
N ASN A 213 -16.28 16.94 19.75
CA ASN A 213 -16.35 15.69 20.49
C ASN A 213 -16.81 14.50 19.62
N SER A 214 -17.08 14.72 18.33
CA SER A 214 -17.61 13.70 17.43
C SER A 214 -16.48 12.85 16.87
N LEU A 215 -16.71 11.54 16.84
CA LEU A 215 -15.82 10.54 16.22
C LEU A 215 -15.39 10.95 14.81
N GLY A 216 -16.24 11.67 14.07
CA GLY A 216 -15.92 12.18 12.73
C GLY A 216 -14.83 13.25 12.69
N TYR A 217 -14.74 14.12 13.70
CA TYR A 217 -13.63 15.10 13.80
C TYR A 217 -12.31 14.41 14.15
N ILE A 218 -12.36 13.41 15.04
CA ILE A 218 -11.19 12.60 15.42
C ILE A 218 -10.69 11.80 14.21
N LEU A 219 -11.59 11.09 13.52
CA LEU A 219 -11.28 10.36 12.28
C LEU A 219 -10.72 11.26 11.18
N PHE A 220 -11.26 12.48 11.03
CA PHE A 220 -10.78 13.44 10.04
C PHE A 220 -9.40 14.00 10.39
N ARG A 221 -9.15 14.32 11.67
CA ARG A 221 -7.83 14.71 12.16
C ARG A 221 -6.83 13.60 11.87
N ASP A 222 -7.18 12.36 12.21
CA ASP A 222 -6.30 11.21 12.06
C ASP A 222 -6.06 10.87 10.57
N SER A 223 -7.05 11.05 9.69
CA SER A 223 -6.91 10.86 8.24
C SER A 223 -6.09 11.96 7.54
N ILE A 224 -5.99 13.17 8.09
CA ILE A 224 -5.11 14.22 7.57
C ILE A 224 -3.67 14.03 8.06
N THR A 225 -3.49 13.56 9.30
CA THR A 225 -2.15 13.30 9.84
C THR A 225 -1.49 12.06 9.26
N PHE A 226 -2.27 11.04 8.86
CA PHE A 226 -1.72 9.77 8.36
C PHE A 226 -0.90 9.87 7.05
N PRO A 227 -1.28 10.69 6.06
CA PRO A 227 -0.49 10.87 4.82
C PRO A 227 0.66 11.89 4.96
N LEU A 228 0.72 12.63 6.07
CA LEU A 228 1.70 13.69 6.32
C LEU A 228 2.80 13.28 7.32
N MET A 229 2.74 12.06 7.86
CA MET A 229 3.82 11.39 8.59
C MET A 229 4.39 10.27 7.72
#